data_AF-A0A958ZDP9-F1
#
_entry.id   AF-A0A958ZDP9-F1
#
_cell.length_a   1.000
_cell.length_b   1.000
_cell.length_c   1.000
_cell.angle_alpha   90.00
_cell.angle_beta   90.00
_cell.angle_gamma   90.00
#
_symmetry.space_group_name_H-M   'P 1'
#
loop_
_entity.id
_entity.type
_entity.pdbx_description
1 polymer ?
#
loop_
_entity_poly.entity_id
_entity_poly.type
_entity_poly.pdbx_seq_one_letter_code
_entity_poly.pdbx_strand_id
1 'polypeptide(L)'
;MIGDVLVSSIICNNLKKAYPDAEIHYMVYESTLPVLTGNPNIDKIVLFTARERRNKWAFLKFLLKIRREQYDILIDSYSKLESWLTTFFSGARRRISYKKPGRSFLYTDVVSTFNEPMSNLGLIIERRMSLLDPLNLDIDPDPVPKLYVTKEEKLFANQLLRDHGLDSSRKKIMISILGSSPVKTYPLAYMAKLIDFIVKQTNSVIFFNYIPSQLNDAKTIFEHCEK
;
A
#
# COMPACT_ATOMS: atom_id res chain seq x y z
N MET A 1 1.90 -3.18 -5.85
CA MET A 1 2.20 -1.75 -5.58
C MET A 1 1.27 -1.16 -4.52
N ILE A 2 -0.06 -1.17 -4.71
CA ILE A 2 -1.02 -0.71 -3.66
C ILE A 2 -0.84 -1.51 -2.37
N GLY A 3 -0.91 -2.85 -2.46
CA GLY A 3 -0.72 -3.72 -1.29
C GLY A 3 0.66 -3.57 -0.62
N ASP A 4 1.72 -3.40 -1.40
CA ASP A 4 3.07 -3.19 -0.85
C ASP A 4 3.17 -1.90 -0.04
N VAL A 5 2.56 -0.81 -0.51
CA VAL A 5 2.55 0.49 0.19
C VAL A 5 1.77 0.39 1.49
N LEU A 6 0.59 -0.25 1.45
CA LEU A 6 -0.24 -0.48 2.64
C LEU A 6 0.52 -1.31 3.68
N VAL A 7 1.10 -2.44 3.28
CA VAL A 7 1.85 -3.30 4.21
C VAL A 7 3.09 -2.59 4.74
N SER A 8 3.84 -1.87 3.88
CA SER A 8 5.00 -1.09 4.35
C SER A 8 4.65 0.03 5.32
N SER A 9 3.39 0.52 5.34
CA SER A 9 2.97 1.57 6.29
C SER A 9 2.98 1.14 7.75
N ILE A 10 3.03 -0.17 8.04
CA ILE A 10 3.21 -0.67 9.42
C ILE A 10 4.53 -0.19 10.01
N ILE A 11 5.55 0.04 9.18
CA ILE A 11 6.84 0.60 9.61
C ILE A 11 6.61 1.99 10.22
N CYS A 12 5.88 2.87 9.52
CA CYS A 12 5.56 4.21 10.01
C CYS A 12 4.74 4.17 11.30
N ASN A 13 3.72 3.30 11.35
CA ASN A 13 2.86 3.17 12.53
C ASN A 13 3.67 2.75 13.77
N ASN A 14 4.58 1.79 13.63
CA ASN A 14 5.43 1.34 14.74
C ASN A 14 6.50 2.35 15.11
N LEU A 15 7.09 3.05 14.13
CA LEU A 15 8.04 4.13 14.40
C LEU A 15 7.38 5.27 15.18
N LYS A 16 6.16 5.69 14.81
CA LYS A 16 5.45 6.75 15.54
C LYS A 16 5.06 6.29 16.95
N LYS A 17 4.73 5.01 17.13
CA LYS A 17 4.47 4.41 18.45
C LYS A 17 5.72 4.42 19.35
N ALA A 18 6.88 4.05 18.80
CA ALA A 18 8.14 4.02 19.54
C ALA A 18 8.76 5.41 19.75
N TYR A 19 8.56 6.32 18.80
CA TYR A 19 9.08 7.69 18.80
C TYR A 19 7.95 8.68 18.48
N PRO A 20 7.13 9.06 19.48
CA PRO A 20 5.98 9.94 19.25
C PRO A 20 6.32 11.29 18.62
N ASP A 21 7.48 11.84 18.97
CA ASP A 21 7.95 13.15 18.49
C ASP A 21 8.73 13.08 17.17
N ALA A 22 8.96 11.89 16.62
CA ALA A 22 9.71 11.74 15.36
C ALA A 22 8.88 12.25 14.18
N GLU A 23 9.49 13.03 13.28
CA GLU A 23 8.90 13.38 12.00
C GLU A 23 9.12 12.24 10.98
N ILE A 24 8.03 11.70 10.45
CA ILE A 24 8.01 10.54 9.57
C ILE A 24 7.60 10.98 8.16
N HIS A 25 8.54 10.87 7.24
CA HIS A 25 8.29 11.06 5.81
C HIS A 25 8.16 9.72 5.10
N TYR A 26 7.19 9.61 4.20
CA TYR A 26 7.01 8.40 3.38
C TYR A 26 7.10 8.76 1.89
N MET A 27 8.12 8.23 1.21
CA MET A 27 8.25 8.31 -0.24
C MET A 27 7.41 7.25 -0.98
N VAL A 28 6.52 7.68 -1.86
CA VAL A 28 5.67 6.80 -2.68
C VAL A 28 5.49 7.30 -4.11
N TYR A 29 5.05 6.41 -4.99
CA TYR A 29 4.51 6.82 -6.29
C TYR A 29 3.17 7.54 -6.11
N GLU A 30 2.93 8.55 -6.95
CA GLU A 30 1.70 9.35 -6.95
C GLU A 30 0.43 8.50 -7.03
N SER A 31 0.44 7.43 -7.84
CA SER A 31 -0.72 6.51 -7.99
C SER A 31 -1.06 5.71 -6.74
N THR A 32 -0.22 5.75 -5.70
CA THR A 32 -0.45 5.07 -4.41
C THR A 32 -0.72 6.02 -3.25
N LEU A 33 -0.72 7.34 -3.49
CA LEU A 33 -1.01 8.35 -2.48
C LEU A 33 -2.34 8.09 -1.71
N PRO A 34 -3.45 7.68 -2.34
CA PRO A 34 -4.71 7.45 -1.62
C PRO A 34 -4.60 6.42 -0.50
N VAL A 35 -3.69 5.44 -0.61
CA VAL A 35 -3.48 4.40 0.42
C VAL A 35 -2.97 4.98 1.74
N LEU A 36 -2.22 6.08 1.68
CA LEU A 36 -1.58 6.71 2.83
C LEU A 36 -2.36 7.94 3.33
N THR A 37 -3.35 8.39 2.58
CA THR A 37 -4.12 9.59 2.92
C THR A 37 -4.81 9.39 4.26
N GLY A 38 -4.74 10.39 5.14
CA GLY A 38 -5.33 10.35 6.47
C GLY A 38 -4.56 9.51 7.51
N ASN A 39 -3.42 8.89 7.17
CA ASN A 39 -2.63 8.16 8.15
C ASN A 39 -1.95 9.14 9.14
N PRO A 40 -2.29 9.11 10.44
CA PRO A 40 -1.76 10.06 11.43
C PRO A 40 -0.30 9.80 11.79
N ASN A 41 0.27 8.67 11.36
CA ASN A 41 1.65 8.28 11.64
C ASN A 41 2.64 8.74 10.56
N ILE A 42 2.18 9.53 9.58
CA ILE A 42 3.00 10.05 8.49
C ILE A 42 2.81 11.56 8.42
N ASP A 43 3.86 12.31 8.73
CA ASP A 43 3.83 13.77 8.77
C ASP A 43 3.94 14.38 7.36
N LYS A 44 4.67 13.72 6.46
CA LYS A 44 4.87 14.20 5.08
C LYS A 44 4.91 13.07 4.07
N ILE A 45 4.18 13.24 2.97
CA ILE A 45 4.28 12.36 1.81
C ILE A 45 5.26 12.96 0.81
N VAL A 46 6.27 12.18 0.44
CA VAL A 46 7.25 12.55 -0.59
C VAL A 46 6.86 11.86 -1.90
N LEU A 47 6.20 12.61 -2.79
CA LEU A 47 5.76 12.07 -4.07
C LEU A 47 6.92 11.90 -5.04
N PHE A 48 7.01 10.71 -5.61
CA PHE A 48 7.90 10.38 -6.72
C PHE A 48 7.06 10.14 -7.98
N THR A 49 7.08 11.11 -8.90
CA THR A 49 6.15 11.16 -10.04
C THR A 49 6.80 10.67 -11.33
N ALA A 50 6.01 10.56 -12.41
CA ALA A 50 6.52 10.25 -13.74
C ALA A 50 7.57 11.29 -14.23
N ARG A 51 7.51 12.53 -13.73
CA ARG A 51 8.47 13.58 -14.06
C ARG A 51 9.88 13.21 -13.61
N GLU A 52 10.04 12.85 -12.33
CA GLU A 52 11.34 12.46 -11.80
C GLU A 52 11.84 11.17 -12.44
N ARG A 53 10.94 10.23 -12.77
CA ARG A 53 11.34 8.97 -13.44
C ARG A 53 11.87 9.16 -14.85
N ARG A 54 11.28 10.09 -15.62
CA ARG A 54 11.60 10.27 -17.05
C ARG A 54 12.67 11.33 -17.28
N ASN A 55 12.90 12.24 -16.33
CA ASN A 55 13.79 13.38 -16.51
C ASN A 55 14.93 13.35 -15.47
N LYS A 56 16.16 13.14 -15.93
CA LYS A 56 17.36 13.06 -15.07
C LYS A 56 17.61 14.34 -14.25
N TRP A 57 17.32 15.52 -14.80
CA TRP A 57 17.46 16.79 -14.08
C TRP A 57 16.41 16.93 -12.98
N ALA A 58 15.17 16.53 -13.26
CA ALA A 58 14.12 16.48 -12.24
C ALA A 58 14.49 15.47 -11.14
N PHE A 59 15.02 14.31 -11.51
CA PHE A 59 15.50 13.32 -10.55
C PHE A 59 16.65 13.86 -9.68
N LEU A 60 17.63 14.53 -10.27
CA LEU A 60 18.72 15.13 -9.50
C LEU A 60 18.20 16.19 -8.51
N LYS A 61 17.26 17.05 -8.94
CA LYS A 61 16.60 18.02 -8.04
C LYS A 61 15.85 17.30 -6.91
N PHE A 62 15.21 16.18 -7.20
CA PHE A 62 14.55 15.35 -6.20
C PHE A 62 15.55 14.78 -5.18
N LEU A 63 16.68 14.22 -5.62
CA LEU A 63 17.73 13.72 -4.73
C LEU A 63 18.29 14.83 -3.82
N LEU A 64 18.52 16.03 -4.37
CA LEU A 64 18.96 17.19 -3.60
C LEU A 64 17.90 17.65 -2.58
N LYS A 65 16.61 17.56 -2.93
CA LYS A 65 15.51 17.81 -1.99
C LYS A 65 15.57 16.83 -0.83
N ILE A 66 15.64 15.53 -1.10
CA ILE A 66 15.75 14.48 -0.06
C ILE A 66 16.94 14.73 0.85
N ARG A 67 18.10 15.10 0.30
CA ARG A 67 19.30 15.40 1.10
C ARG A 67 19.11 16.59 2.05
N ARG A 68 18.36 17.61 1.62
CA ARG A 68 18.09 18.81 2.42
C ARG A 68 17.15 18.57 3.60
N GLU A 69 16.39 17.48 3.59
CA GLU A 69 15.53 17.09 4.71
C GLU A 69 16.35 16.53 5.90
N GLN A 70 17.64 16.20 5.71
CA GLN A 70 18.56 15.79 6.77
C GLN A 70 18.06 14.64 7.68
N TYR A 71 17.46 13.61 7.07
CA TYR A 71 16.96 12.44 7.80
C TYR A 71 18.02 11.79 8.70
N ASP A 72 17.68 11.49 9.96
CA ASP A 72 18.55 10.68 10.83
C ASP A 72 18.59 9.21 10.41
N ILE A 73 17.41 8.67 10.05
CA ILE A 73 17.20 7.28 9.68
C ILE A 73 16.43 7.21 8.36
N LEU A 74 16.93 6.41 7.43
CA LEU A 74 16.23 6.06 6.19
C LEU A 74 16.01 4.56 6.13
N ILE A 75 14.76 4.13 5.96
CA ILE A 75 14.39 2.72 5.78
C ILE A 75 13.94 2.49 4.33
N ASP A 76 14.72 1.73 3.58
CA ASP A 76 14.42 1.36 2.18
C ASP A 76 13.76 -0.01 2.13
N SER A 77 12.42 -0.03 2.12
CA SER A 77 11.63 -1.27 2.01
C SER A 77 11.41 -1.75 0.57
N TYR A 78 11.82 -0.96 -0.43
CA TYR A 78 11.63 -1.27 -1.85
C TYR A 78 12.87 -1.91 -2.48
N SER A 79 14.06 -1.44 -2.12
CA SER A 79 15.37 -1.94 -2.54
C SER A 79 15.52 -2.09 -4.07
N LYS A 80 15.10 -1.07 -4.84
CA LYS A 80 15.24 -1.02 -6.32
C LYS A 80 16.09 0.18 -6.73
N LEU A 81 16.37 0.32 -8.03
CA LEU A 81 17.29 1.33 -8.56
C LEU A 81 16.94 2.76 -8.09
N GLU A 82 15.68 3.16 -8.18
CA GLU A 82 15.25 4.50 -7.78
C GLU A 82 15.41 4.74 -6.27
N SER A 83 15.12 3.72 -5.44
CA SER A 83 15.31 3.82 -3.99
C SER A 83 16.80 3.76 -3.60
N TRP A 84 17.63 3.00 -4.31
CA TRP A 84 19.08 2.96 -4.07
C TRP A 84 19.75 4.31 -4.23
N LEU A 85 19.44 5.03 -5.30
CA LEU A 85 19.99 6.36 -5.53
C LEU A 85 19.47 7.32 -4.46
N THR A 86 18.18 7.28 -4.15
CA THR A 86 17.61 8.08 -3.05
C THR A 86 18.30 7.82 -1.72
N THR A 87 18.49 6.54 -1.35
CA THR A 87 19.20 6.12 -0.14
C THR A 87 20.64 6.61 -0.12
N PHE A 88 21.37 6.43 -1.23
CA PHE A 88 22.77 6.84 -1.33
C PHE A 88 22.94 8.36 -1.15
N PHE A 89 22.12 9.16 -1.83
CA PHE A 89 22.24 10.61 -1.82
C PHE A 89 21.57 11.29 -0.62
N SER A 90 20.72 10.58 0.13
CA SER A 90 19.98 11.10 1.29
C SER A 90 20.87 11.76 2.35
N GLY A 91 22.09 11.26 2.54
CA GLY A 91 22.96 11.71 3.64
C GLY A 91 22.51 11.23 5.03
N ALA A 92 21.54 10.31 5.11
CA ALA A 92 21.07 9.79 6.40
C ALA A 92 22.16 9.03 7.15
N ARG A 93 22.23 9.23 8.47
CA ARG A 93 23.25 8.61 9.34
C ARG A 93 23.06 7.10 9.42
N ARG A 94 21.81 6.66 9.56
CA ARG A 94 21.42 5.25 9.48
C ARG A 94 20.59 4.99 8.23
N ARG A 95 20.93 3.93 7.51
CA ARG A 95 20.26 3.48 6.28
C ARG A 95 20.00 1.99 6.41
N ILE A 96 18.73 1.61 6.49
CA ILE A 96 18.28 0.25 6.80
C ILE A 96 17.61 -0.36 5.58
N SER A 97 18.01 -1.56 5.20
CA SER A 97 17.34 -2.33 4.14
C SER A 97 17.72 -3.80 4.18
N TYR A 98 17.13 -4.57 3.28
CA TYR A 98 17.42 -5.98 3.09
C TYR A 98 18.81 -6.22 2.49
N LYS A 99 19.42 -7.36 2.86
CA LYS A 99 20.63 -7.88 2.21
C LYS A 99 20.38 -8.09 0.72
N LYS A 100 21.18 -7.43 -0.10
CA LYS A 100 21.10 -7.55 -1.55
C LYS A 100 22.48 -7.69 -2.18
N PRO A 101 22.72 -8.71 -3.03
CA PRO A 101 24.03 -8.93 -3.64
C PRO A 101 24.57 -7.68 -4.33
N GLY A 102 25.81 -7.30 -4.00
CA GLY A 102 26.49 -6.14 -4.59
C GLY A 102 25.92 -4.76 -4.21
N ARG A 103 25.05 -4.67 -3.20
CA ARG A 103 24.39 -3.41 -2.79
C ARG A 103 24.41 -3.13 -1.30
N SER A 104 24.91 -4.05 -0.46
CA SER A 104 24.96 -3.86 0.99
C SER A 104 25.72 -2.60 1.43
N PHE A 105 26.69 -2.13 0.65
CA PHE A 105 27.46 -0.90 0.96
C PHE A 105 26.60 0.38 0.99
N LEU A 106 25.36 0.35 0.45
CA LEU A 106 24.42 1.47 0.50
C LEU A 106 23.79 1.65 1.88
N TYR A 107 23.85 0.62 2.72
CA TYR A 107 23.10 0.52 3.96
C TYR A 107 24.07 0.37 5.14
N THR A 108 23.78 1.03 6.26
CA THR A 108 24.51 0.85 7.51
C THR A 108 24.05 -0.39 8.25
N ASP A 109 22.75 -0.69 8.14
CA ASP A 109 22.10 -1.79 8.83
C ASP A 109 21.45 -2.70 7.77
N VAL A 110 21.98 -3.92 7.67
CA VAL A 110 21.56 -4.87 6.64
C VAL A 110 20.77 -6.01 7.27
N VAL A 111 19.49 -6.07 6.94
CA VAL A 111 18.54 -7.06 7.48
C VAL A 111 18.54 -8.30 6.59
N SER A 112 18.62 -9.48 7.20
CA SER A 112 18.52 -10.76 6.48
C SER A 112 17.11 -10.99 5.96
N THR A 113 17.00 -11.55 4.74
CA THR A 113 15.72 -11.96 4.17
C THR A 113 15.51 -13.45 4.36
N PHE A 114 14.29 -13.85 4.69
CA PHE A 114 13.83 -15.24 4.78
C PHE A 114 12.79 -15.52 3.69
N ASN A 115 12.65 -16.77 3.25
CA ASN A 115 11.76 -17.15 2.13
C ASN A 115 10.43 -17.77 2.55
N GLU A 116 10.30 -18.15 3.82
CA GLU A 116 9.09 -18.74 4.38
C GLU A 116 8.63 -17.93 5.58
N PRO A 117 7.31 -17.78 5.81
CA PRO A 117 6.82 -17.10 6.99
C PRO A 117 7.19 -17.87 8.26
N MET A 118 7.56 -17.15 9.31
CA MET A 118 7.86 -17.68 10.63
C MET A 118 6.61 -17.82 11.50
N SER A 119 5.50 -17.21 11.09
CA SER A 119 4.22 -17.21 11.79
C SER A 119 3.03 -17.21 10.81
N ASN A 120 1.82 -17.07 11.33
CA ASN A 120 0.59 -16.92 10.54
C ASN A 120 0.39 -15.50 9.97
N LEU A 121 1.26 -14.54 10.27
CA LEU A 121 1.17 -13.16 9.75
C LEU A 121 1.43 -13.11 8.23
N GLY A 122 2.23 -14.05 7.72
CA GLY A 122 2.59 -14.12 6.31
C GLY A 122 3.86 -13.34 5.98
N LEU A 123 4.55 -13.85 4.96
CA LEU A 123 5.94 -13.52 4.65
C LEU A 123 6.21 -12.03 4.44
N ILE A 124 5.29 -11.32 3.77
CA ILE A 124 5.50 -9.91 3.42
C ILE A 124 5.41 -9.00 4.64
N ILE A 125 4.49 -9.28 5.58
CA ILE A 125 4.32 -8.51 6.81
C ILE A 125 5.55 -8.69 7.68
N GLU A 126 5.95 -9.94 7.92
CA GLU A 126 7.13 -10.26 8.73
C GLU A 126 8.41 -9.64 8.15
N ARG A 127 8.60 -9.70 6.82
CA ARG A 127 9.73 -9.02 6.17
C ARG A 127 9.69 -7.51 6.39
N ARG A 128 8.51 -6.87 6.39
CA ARG A 128 8.43 -5.42 6.66
C ARG A 128 8.73 -5.10 8.11
N MET A 129 8.25 -5.92 9.04
CA MET A 129 8.55 -5.78 10.45
C MET A 129 10.05 -5.95 10.73
N SER A 130 10.73 -6.87 10.06
CA SER A 130 12.16 -7.09 10.29
C SER A 130 13.06 -5.90 9.91
N LEU A 131 12.55 -4.93 9.15
CA LEU A 131 13.26 -3.67 8.89
C LEU A 131 13.35 -2.77 10.14
N LEU A 132 12.57 -3.05 11.18
CA LEU A 132 12.61 -2.35 12.45
C LEU A 132 13.61 -2.99 13.44
N ASP A 133 14.03 -4.25 13.22
CA ASP A 133 14.90 -4.99 14.15
C ASP A 133 16.17 -4.22 14.53
N PRO A 134 16.90 -3.56 13.60
CA PRO A 134 18.14 -2.84 13.96
C PRO A 134 17.91 -1.62 14.87
N LEU A 135 16.66 -1.22 15.09
CA LEU A 135 16.31 -0.10 15.95
C LEU A 135 16.07 -0.52 17.40
N ASN A 136 15.91 -1.82 17.69
CA ASN A 136 15.63 -2.35 19.03
C ASN A 136 14.53 -1.55 19.77
N LEU A 137 13.37 -1.38 19.11
CA LEU A 137 12.28 -0.56 19.64
C LEU A 137 11.74 -1.16 20.95
N ASP A 138 11.59 -0.32 21.98
CA ASP A 138 11.00 -0.70 23.27
C ASP A 138 9.47 -0.57 23.24
N ILE A 139 8.83 -1.33 22.33
CA ILE A 139 7.39 -1.39 22.18
C ILE A 139 6.96 -2.80 21.80
N ASP A 140 5.70 -3.14 22.06
CA ASP A 140 5.05 -4.27 21.40
C ASP A 140 4.71 -3.90 19.94
N PRO A 141 5.31 -4.53 18.91
CA PRO A 141 5.09 -4.15 17.53
C PRO A 141 3.69 -4.54 17.03
N ASP A 142 3.04 -3.65 16.27
CA ASP A 142 1.76 -3.91 15.62
C ASP A 142 1.97 -4.27 14.14
N PRO A 143 1.81 -5.54 13.75
CA PRO A 143 2.05 -5.99 12.38
C PRO A 143 0.84 -5.73 11.45
N VAL A 144 -0.26 -5.16 11.94
CA VAL A 144 -1.51 -5.06 11.19
C VAL A 144 -1.52 -3.82 10.29
N PRO A 145 -1.63 -3.98 8.94
CA PRO A 145 -1.79 -2.84 8.04
C PRO A 145 -3.13 -2.14 8.27
N LYS A 146 -3.12 -0.80 8.28
CA LYS A 146 -4.30 0.04 8.55
C LYS A 146 -4.53 1.03 7.42
N LEU A 147 -5.78 1.16 7.01
CA LEU A 147 -6.25 2.27 6.19
C LEU A 147 -6.98 3.27 7.07
N TYR A 148 -6.72 4.55 6.83
CA TYR A 148 -7.34 5.64 7.55
C TYR A 148 -8.29 6.34 6.60
N VAL A 149 -9.57 6.33 6.92
CA VAL A 149 -10.62 6.91 6.08
C VAL A 149 -11.11 8.19 6.73
N THR A 150 -11.05 9.28 5.97
CA THR A 150 -11.46 10.62 6.39
C THR A 150 -12.98 10.71 6.64
N LYS A 151 -13.42 11.77 7.31
CA LYS A 151 -14.85 12.01 7.53
C LYS A 151 -15.56 12.30 6.20
N GLU A 152 -14.88 13.02 5.32
CA GLU A 152 -15.34 13.42 4.00
C GLU A 152 -15.56 12.21 3.10
N GLU A 153 -14.62 11.25 3.08
CA GLU A 153 -14.79 9.99 2.34
C GLU A 153 -15.97 9.16 2.86
N LYS A 154 -16.17 9.10 4.19
CA LYS A 154 -17.33 8.43 4.78
C LYS A 154 -18.65 9.11 4.39
N LEU A 155 -18.69 10.45 4.40
CA LEU A 155 -19.86 11.21 3.99
C LEU A 155 -20.16 11.02 2.50
N PHE A 156 -19.13 11.09 1.66
CA PHE A 156 -19.23 10.83 0.22
C PHE A 156 -19.78 9.43 -0.06
N ALA A 157 -19.21 8.39 0.55
CA ALA A 157 -19.67 7.03 0.37
C ALA A 157 -21.13 6.86 0.81
N ASN A 158 -21.53 7.44 1.96
CA ASN A 158 -22.91 7.38 2.41
C ASN A 158 -23.88 8.12 1.48
N GLN A 159 -23.46 9.27 0.92
CA GLN A 159 -24.28 9.99 -0.06
C GLN A 159 -24.43 9.21 -1.35
N LEU A 160 -23.34 8.67 -1.88
CA LEU A 160 -23.35 7.85 -3.10
C LEU A 160 -24.31 6.66 -2.98
N LEU A 161 -24.35 6.00 -1.82
CA LEU A 161 -25.29 4.91 -1.56
C LEU A 161 -26.74 5.38 -1.53
N ARG A 162 -27.02 6.53 -0.90
CA ARG A 162 -28.37 7.13 -0.86
C ARG A 162 -28.85 7.53 -2.25
N ASP A 163 -27.99 8.12 -3.07
CA ASP A 163 -28.33 8.58 -4.42
C ASP A 163 -28.71 7.41 -5.34
N HIS A 164 -28.21 6.20 -5.05
CA HIS A 164 -28.58 4.96 -5.75
C HIS A 164 -29.75 4.21 -5.08
N GLY A 165 -30.45 4.83 -4.13
CA GLY A 165 -31.58 4.21 -3.42
C GLY A 165 -31.20 2.99 -2.59
N LEU A 166 -29.93 2.84 -2.21
CA LEU A 166 -29.45 1.68 -1.48
C LEU A 166 -29.70 1.86 0.02
N ASP A 167 -30.63 1.08 0.56
CA ASP A 167 -30.93 1.04 1.98
C ASP A 167 -29.69 0.65 2.80
N SER A 168 -29.50 1.35 3.91
CA SER A 168 -28.55 1.00 4.97
C SER A 168 -28.79 -0.37 5.60
N SER A 169 -30.02 -0.89 5.58
CA SER A 169 -30.39 -2.17 6.20
C SER A 169 -29.92 -3.41 5.42
N ARG A 170 -29.79 -3.29 4.08
CA ARG A 170 -29.35 -4.42 3.25
C ARG A 170 -27.86 -4.66 3.44
N LYS A 171 -27.49 -5.94 3.54
CA LYS A 171 -26.08 -6.33 3.58
C LYS A 171 -25.39 -5.88 2.30
N LYS A 172 -24.23 -5.25 2.44
CA LYS A 172 -23.42 -4.71 1.34
C LYS A 172 -22.16 -5.57 1.21
N ILE A 173 -21.92 -6.13 0.04
CA ILE A 173 -20.75 -6.99 -0.22
C ILE A 173 -19.98 -6.41 -1.41
N MET A 174 -18.72 -6.08 -1.20
CA MET A 174 -17.82 -5.67 -2.28
C MET A 174 -17.04 -6.88 -2.76
N ILE A 175 -17.02 -7.09 -4.08
CA ILE A 175 -16.32 -8.21 -4.72
C ILE A 175 -15.31 -7.63 -5.71
N SER A 176 -14.04 -7.99 -5.53
CA SER A 176 -13.01 -7.81 -6.56
C SER A 176 -13.22 -8.85 -7.64
N ILE A 177 -14.03 -8.49 -8.63
CA ILE A 177 -14.53 -9.41 -9.67
C ILE A 177 -13.46 -9.83 -10.68
N LEU A 178 -12.32 -9.13 -10.71
CA LEU A 178 -11.25 -9.31 -11.69
C LEU A 178 -9.88 -9.26 -11.01
N GLY A 179 -8.95 -10.09 -11.49
CA GLY A 179 -7.56 -10.06 -11.08
C GLY A 179 -6.75 -9.03 -11.87
N SER A 180 -5.48 -8.85 -11.49
CA SER A 180 -4.57 -7.92 -12.18
C SER A 180 -4.15 -8.38 -13.59
N SER A 181 -4.49 -9.61 -13.96
CA SER A 181 -4.21 -10.21 -15.27
C SER A 181 -5.20 -11.35 -15.53
N PRO A 182 -5.40 -11.77 -16.80
CA PRO A 182 -6.37 -12.82 -17.13
C PRO A 182 -6.16 -14.12 -16.35
N VAL A 183 -4.91 -14.51 -16.09
CA VAL A 183 -4.60 -15.76 -15.34
C VAL A 183 -4.99 -15.68 -13.86
N LYS A 184 -5.16 -14.46 -13.33
CA LYS A 184 -5.60 -14.19 -11.96
C LYS A 184 -7.08 -13.83 -11.90
N THR A 185 -7.77 -13.88 -13.03
CA THR A 185 -9.20 -13.55 -13.14
C THR A 185 -9.98 -14.85 -13.22
N TYR A 186 -10.95 -15.01 -12.32
CA TYR A 186 -11.87 -16.13 -12.40
C TYR A 186 -12.73 -16.01 -13.68
N PRO A 187 -13.02 -17.11 -14.39
CA PRO A 187 -13.76 -17.04 -15.65
C PRO A 187 -15.08 -16.25 -15.51
N LEU A 188 -15.32 -15.30 -16.40
CA LEU A 188 -16.35 -14.26 -16.23
C LEU A 188 -17.75 -14.85 -15.98
N ALA A 189 -18.15 -15.84 -16.77
CA ALA A 189 -19.45 -16.51 -16.62
C ALA A 189 -19.58 -17.28 -15.28
N TYR A 190 -18.47 -17.77 -14.72
CA TYR A 190 -18.48 -18.45 -13.43
C TYR A 190 -18.48 -17.44 -12.27
N MET A 191 -17.83 -16.29 -12.45
CA MET A 191 -17.93 -15.16 -11.51
C MET A 191 -19.38 -14.68 -11.40
N ALA A 192 -20.09 -14.56 -12.52
CA ALA A 192 -21.51 -14.20 -12.53
C ALA A 192 -22.36 -15.20 -11.72
N LYS A 193 -22.20 -16.51 -11.98
CA LYS A 193 -22.89 -17.57 -11.20
C LYS A 193 -22.59 -17.51 -9.69
N LEU A 194 -21.35 -17.21 -9.32
CA LEU A 194 -20.95 -17.05 -7.92
C LEU A 194 -21.65 -15.83 -7.29
N ILE A 195 -21.69 -14.71 -8.01
CA ILE A 195 -22.40 -13.50 -7.59
C ILE A 195 -23.89 -13.79 -7.39
N ASP A 196 -24.54 -14.45 -8.36
CA ASP A 196 -25.96 -14.83 -8.29
C ASP A 196 -26.22 -15.73 -7.07
N PHE A 197 -25.35 -16.71 -6.84
CA PHE A 197 -25.43 -17.57 -5.65
C PHE A 197 -25.33 -16.76 -4.36
N ILE A 198 -24.36 -15.85 -4.24
CA ILE A 198 -24.20 -14.99 -3.05
C ILE A 198 -25.45 -14.15 -2.83
N VAL A 199 -25.99 -13.52 -3.88
CA VAL A 199 -27.21 -12.69 -3.79
C VAL A 199 -28.40 -13.54 -3.34
N LYS A 200 -28.63 -14.71 -3.92
CA LYS A 200 -29.71 -15.63 -3.53
C LYS A 200 -29.62 -16.05 -2.06
N GLN A 201 -28.42 -16.28 -1.53
CA GLN A 201 -28.24 -16.71 -0.13
C GLN A 201 -28.32 -15.57 0.88
N THR A 202 -28.01 -14.34 0.48
CA THR A 202 -27.80 -13.23 1.44
C THR A 202 -28.74 -12.05 1.24
N ASN A 203 -29.47 -12.00 0.11
CA ASN A 203 -30.24 -10.85 -0.34
C ASN A 203 -29.42 -9.53 -0.33
N SER A 204 -28.11 -9.64 -0.52
CA SER A 204 -27.18 -8.51 -0.41
C SER A 204 -27.14 -7.65 -1.67
N VAL A 205 -26.66 -6.42 -1.51
CA VAL A 205 -26.26 -5.54 -2.59
C VAL A 205 -24.78 -5.80 -2.88
N ILE A 206 -24.46 -6.07 -4.14
CA ILE A 206 -23.10 -6.36 -4.59
C ILE A 206 -22.47 -5.12 -5.22
N PHE A 207 -21.25 -4.79 -4.78
CA PHE A 207 -20.42 -3.76 -5.39
C PHE A 207 -19.29 -4.41 -6.18
N PHE A 208 -19.19 -4.08 -7.46
CA PHE A 208 -18.10 -4.54 -8.30
C PHE A 208 -16.89 -3.63 -8.08
N ASN A 209 -15.82 -4.19 -7.53
CA ASN A 209 -14.54 -3.51 -7.44
C ASN A 209 -13.68 -3.88 -8.64
N TYR A 210 -13.35 -2.89 -9.47
CA TYR A 210 -12.55 -3.02 -10.68
C TYR A 210 -11.84 -1.70 -10.99
N ILE A 211 -10.78 -1.74 -11.81
CA ILE A 211 -10.11 -0.52 -12.29
C ILE A 211 -10.69 -0.06 -13.64
N PRO A 212 -10.58 1.22 -14.04
CA PRO A 212 -11.25 1.73 -15.25
C PRO A 212 -11.00 0.93 -16.54
N SER A 213 -9.79 0.39 -16.72
CA SER A 213 -9.46 -0.45 -17.88
C SER A 213 -10.18 -1.80 -17.93
N GLN A 214 -10.78 -2.22 -16.82
CA GLN A 214 -11.52 -3.47 -16.67
C GLN A 214 -13.04 -3.31 -16.85
N LEU A 215 -13.52 -2.10 -17.19
CA LEU A 215 -14.95 -1.81 -17.28
C LEU A 215 -15.72 -2.77 -18.22
N ASN A 216 -15.14 -3.13 -19.36
CA ASN A 216 -15.79 -4.01 -20.33
C ASN A 216 -15.97 -5.45 -19.78
N ASP A 217 -14.96 -5.97 -19.09
CA ASP A 217 -15.05 -7.29 -18.45
C ASP A 217 -16.05 -7.27 -17.29
N ALA A 218 -16.07 -6.17 -16.52
CA ALA A 218 -17.05 -5.97 -15.44
C ALA A 218 -18.49 -5.93 -15.96
N LYS A 219 -18.73 -5.24 -17.08
CA LYS A 219 -20.02 -5.23 -17.77
C LYS A 219 -20.39 -6.61 -18.29
N THR A 220 -19.44 -7.33 -18.87
CA THR A 220 -19.65 -8.72 -19.31
C THR A 220 -20.12 -9.58 -18.14
N ILE A 221 -19.47 -9.50 -16.98
CA ILE A 221 -19.91 -10.24 -15.78
C ILE A 221 -21.33 -9.83 -15.38
N PHE A 222 -21.62 -8.53 -15.32
CA PHE A 222 -22.93 -8.01 -14.94
C PHE A 222 -24.05 -8.51 -15.89
N GLU A 223 -23.79 -8.55 -17.19
CA GLU A 223 -24.75 -9.03 -18.20
C GLU A 223 -25.02 -10.54 -18.09
N HIS A 224 -24.09 -11.30 -17.52
CA HIS A 224 -24.27 -12.74 -17.26
C HIS A 224 -24.98 -13.05 -15.94
N CYS A 225 -25.13 -12.06 -15.04
CA CYS A 225 -25.87 -12.22 -13.79
C CYS A 225 -27.38 -12.33 -14.04
N GLU A 226 -28.07 -13.02 -13.14
CA GLU A 226 -29.53 -13.06 -13.11
C GLU A 226 -30.09 -11.68 -12.70
N LYS A 227 -31.21 -11.27 -13.31
CA LYS A 227 -31.87 -9.97 -13.05
C LYS A 227 -32.90 -10.04 -11.95
#